data_AF-A0AAD4D1Z5-F1
#
_entry.id   AF-A0AAD4D1Z5-F1
#
_cell.length_a   1.000
_cell.length_b   1.000
_cell.length_c   1.000
_cell.angle_alpha   90.00
_cell.angle_beta   90.00
_cell.angle_gamma   90.00
#
_symmetry.space_group_name_H-M   'P 1'
#
loop_
_entity.id
_entity.type
_entity.pdbx_description
1 polymer ?
#
loop_
_entity_poly.entity_id
_entity_poly.type
_entity_poly.pdbx_seq_one_letter_code
_entity_poly.pdbx_strand_id
1 'polypeptide(L)'
;MSDQKQEYPADKEFVDEKYDVERASVVLEEEENSPILEVAAIVSNKDDPSMPVMTFRFWVMAVLFSCLLSFFNQFFWFRTHPMTISTLVIQLLSYPFGKFMARVLPSGPLNPGPFNVKEHVLVALTANCAGGTAYAVDITVIQKVWYGQDYGFLANFLLILCTQMLGYGMAGVLRRYLVYPAAMIWPANLVQVALFNTLHKEEDLARPVVSLQWIPGFLFPVLSSIAWVCWIDPNNLVLSQIGGAAGLGVGAISLDWNNIVSFLGSPLIVPWWAQVNIAMGFFIIAWVMVPIAYFTNLWDAK
;
A
#
# COMPACT_ATOMS: atom_id res chain seq x y z
N MET A 1 -26.29 -52.59 -66.70
CA MET A 1 -27.40 -51.62 -66.57
C MET A 1 -28.17 -52.07 -65.33
N SER A 2 -28.03 -51.49 -64.14
CA SER A 2 -27.57 -50.16 -63.71
C SER A 2 -26.88 -50.26 -62.35
N ASP A 3 -25.79 -49.51 -62.17
CA ASP A 3 -25.17 -49.22 -60.88
C ASP A 3 -26.17 -48.53 -59.93
N GLN A 4 -26.29 -49.02 -58.70
CA GLN A 4 -26.77 -48.22 -57.57
C GLN A 4 -25.69 -48.22 -56.49
N LYS A 5 -24.92 -47.13 -56.44
CA LYS A 5 -24.09 -46.79 -55.28
C LYS A 5 -25.03 -46.48 -54.12
N GLN A 6 -24.90 -47.22 -53.03
CA GLN A 6 -25.51 -46.89 -51.75
C GLN A 6 -24.48 -46.04 -50.97
N GLU A 7 -24.68 -44.72 -50.95
CA GLU A 7 -23.94 -43.83 -50.07
C GLU A 7 -24.37 -44.11 -48.62
N TYR A 8 -23.39 -44.38 -47.75
CA TYR A 8 -23.58 -44.41 -46.31
C TYR A 8 -23.68 -42.95 -45.82
N PRO A 9 -24.76 -42.54 -45.13
CA PRO A 9 -24.82 -41.20 -44.57
C PRO A 9 -23.84 -41.08 -43.40
N ALA A 10 -23.19 -39.93 -43.40
CA ALA A 10 -22.11 -39.46 -42.53
C ALA A 10 -22.24 -39.82 -41.05
N ASP A 11 -21.06 -39.99 -40.46
CA ASP A 11 -20.78 -40.03 -39.04
C ASP A 11 -21.74 -39.14 -38.23
N LYS A 12 -22.50 -39.77 -37.33
CA LYS A 12 -23.06 -39.05 -36.20
C LYS A 12 -21.87 -38.62 -35.35
N GLU A 13 -21.49 -37.35 -35.44
CA GLU A 13 -20.66 -36.70 -34.43
C GLU A 13 -21.29 -37.00 -33.07
N PHE A 14 -20.62 -37.83 -32.28
CA PHE A 14 -20.91 -37.98 -30.86
C PHE A 14 -20.56 -36.64 -30.22
N VAL A 15 -21.56 -35.77 -30.10
CA VAL A 15 -21.49 -34.55 -29.31
C VAL A 15 -21.50 -34.99 -27.84
N ASP A 16 -20.32 -35.04 -27.23
CA ASP A 16 -20.18 -35.31 -25.80
C ASP A 16 -20.51 -34.01 -25.05
N GLU A 17 -21.79 -33.86 -24.69
CA GLU A 17 -22.36 -32.70 -23.98
C GLU A 17 -21.52 -32.26 -22.78
N LYS A 18 -20.84 -33.19 -22.12
CA LYS A 18 -20.00 -32.90 -20.96
C LYS A 18 -18.71 -32.16 -21.31
N TYR A 19 -18.10 -32.50 -22.46
CA TYR A 19 -16.88 -31.86 -22.96
C TYR A 19 -17.14 -30.46 -23.50
N ASP A 20 -18.28 -30.24 -24.16
CA ASP A 20 -18.66 -28.91 -24.64
C ASP A 20 -19.10 -27.99 -23.50
N VAL A 21 -19.73 -28.51 -22.44
CA VAL A 21 -20.04 -27.75 -21.24
C VAL A 21 -18.77 -27.38 -20.47
N GLU A 22 -17.79 -28.28 -20.35
CA GLU A 22 -16.49 -27.96 -19.76
C GLU A 22 -15.76 -26.89 -20.58
N ARG A 23 -15.71 -27.03 -21.91
CA ARG A 23 -15.06 -26.05 -22.79
C ARG A 23 -15.78 -24.70 -22.79
N ALA A 24 -17.11 -24.69 -22.78
CA ALA A 24 -17.90 -23.47 -22.63
C ALA A 24 -17.69 -22.83 -21.26
N SER A 25 -17.60 -23.61 -20.17
CA SER A 25 -17.31 -23.08 -18.84
C SER A 25 -15.90 -22.49 -18.74
N VAL A 26 -14.90 -23.10 -19.38
CA VAL A 26 -13.53 -22.58 -19.41
C VAL A 26 -13.45 -21.31 -20.26
N VAL A 27 -14.15 -21.26 -21.39
CA VAL A 27 -14.22 -20.05 -22.24
C VAL A 27 -14.98 -18.91 -21.54
N LEU A 28 -16.06 -19.21 -20.82
CA LEU A 28 -16.77 -18.23 -20.00
C LEU A 28 -15.93 -17.79 -18.78
N GLU A 29 -15.16 -18.68 -18.16
CA GLU A 29 -14.21 -18.33 -17.09
C GLU A 29 -13.03 -17.49 -17.61
N GLU A 30 -12.59 -17.67 -18.87
CA GLU A 30 -11.62 -16.80 -19.54
C GLU A 30 -12.21 -15.44 -19.91
N GLU A 31 -13.49 -15.36 -20.29
CA GLU A 31 -14.19 -14.10 -20.58
C GLU A 31 -14.59 -13.30 -19.32
N GLU A 32 -14.89 -13.98 -18.21
CA GLU A 32 -15.18 -13.34 -16.91
C GLU A 32 -13.91 -12.90 -16.17
N ASN A 33 -12.73 -13.34 -16.61
CA ASN A 33 -11.46 -12.97 -16.03
C ASN A 33 -11.04 -11.55 -16.40
N SER A 34 -10.26 -10.92 -15.51
CA SER A 34 -9.71 -9.60 -15.81
C SER A 34 -8.81 -9.67 -17.04
N PRO A 35 -8.88 -8.70 -17.98
CA PRO A 35 -7.98 -8.65 -19.13
C PRO A 35 -6.52 -8.42 -18.73
N ILE A 36 -6.27 -8.04 -17.47
CA ILE A 36 -4.92 -7.91 -16.93
C ILE A 36 -4.54 -9.18 -16.16
N LEU A 37 -3.47 -9.82 -16.63
CA LEU A 37 -2.97 -11.09 -16.11
C LEU A 37 -2.64 -11.05 -14.61
N GLU A 38 -2.03 -9.96 -14.13
CA GLU A 38 -1.70 -9.79 -12.72
C GLU A 38 -2.94 -9.72 -11.83
N VAL A 39 -4.04 -9.15 -12.34
CA VAL A 39 -5.31 -9.06 -11.60
C VAL A 39 -6.00 -10.42 -11.61
N ALA A 40 -6.09 -11.09 -12.76
CA ALA A 40 -6.70 -12.41 -12.90
C ALA A 40 -5.99 -13.48 -12.06
N ALA A 41 -4.67 -13.40 -11.90
CA ALA A 41 -3.91 -14.36 -11.09
C ALA A 41 -4.14 -14.20 -9.57
N ILE A 42 -4.50 -12.99 -9.12
CA ILE A 42 -4.53 -12.64 -7.69
C ILE A 42 -5.96 -12.54 -7.16
N VAL A 43 -6.89 -12.04 -7.97
CA VAL A 43 -8.27 -11.75 -7.57
C VAL A 43 -9.18 -12.89 -8.01
N SER A 44 -10.00 -13.40 -7.08
CA SER A 44 -11.04 -14.38 -7.42
C SER A 44 -12.21 -13.68 -8.10
N ASN A 45 -12.71 -14.25 -9.19
CA ASN A 45 -13.93 -13.76 -9.86
C ASN A 45 -15.23 -14.17 -9.14
N LYS A 46 -15.13 -15.11 -8.19
CA LYS A 46 -16.27 -15.61 -7.41
C LYS A 46 -16.40 -14.80 -6.13
N ASP A 47 -17.57 -14.22 -5.90
CA ASP A 47 -17.95 -13.52 -4.66
C ASP A 47 -19.20 -14.14 -4.02
N ASP A 48 -19.26 -14.17 -2.69
CA ASP A 48 -20.43 -14.58 -1.92
C ASP A 48 -21.04 -13.36 -1.20
N PRO A 49 -22.19 -12.82 -1.69
CA PRO A 49 -22.84 -11.66 -1.09
C PRO A 49 -23.40 -11.89 0.32
N SER A 50 -23.56 -13.13 0.76
CA SER A 50 -24.21 -13.47 2.04
C SER A 50 -23.27 -13.40 3.25
N MET A 51 -21.95 -13.30 3.03
CA MET A 51 -20.97 -13.26 4.12
C MET A 51 -21.17 -12.03 5.02
N PRO A 52 -21.20 -12.21 6.36
CA PRO A 52 -21.45 -11.12 7.28
C PRO A 52 -20.31 -10.10 7.27
N VAL A 53 -20.67 -8.83 7.11
CA VAL A 53 -19.77 -7.67 7.15
C VAL A 53 -20.16 -6.74 8.30
N MET A 54 -19.23 -5.88 8.74
CA MET A 54 -19.46 -4.91 9.81
C MET A 54 -19.95 -5.51 11.15
N THR A 55 -19.42 -6.67 11.53
CA THR A 55 -19.72 -7.33 12.80
C THR A 55 -19.20 -6.51 14.00
N PHE A 56 -19.55 -6.93 15.23
CA PHE A 56 -18.96 -6.38 16.45
C PHE A 56 -17.42 -6.47 16.46
N ARG A 57 -16.87 -7.62 16.04
CA ARG A 57 -15.41 -7.84 15.95
C ARG A 57 -14.76 -6.85 14.99
N PHE A 58 -15.37 -6.62 13.82
CA PHE A 58 -14.91 -5.60 12.88
C PHE A 58 -14.79 -4.24 13.56
N TRP A 59 -15.83 -3.75 14.23
CA TRP A 59 -15.81 -2.41 14.85
C TRP A 59 -14.72 -2.28 15.91
N VAL A 60 -14.60 -3.29 16.79
CA VAL A 60 -13.56 -3.31 17.82
C VAL A 60 -12.16 -3.29 17.21
N MET A 61 -11.91 -4.16 16.24
CA MET A 61 -10.60 -4.27 15.58
C MET A 61 -10.28 -3.05 14.73
N ALA A 62 -11.24 -2.55 13.95
CA ALA A 62 -11.06 -1.41 13.08
C ALA A 62 -10.69 -0.16 13.89
N VAL A 63 -11.38 0.13 14.99
CA VAL A 63 -11.05 1.26 15.86
C VAL A 63 -9.68 1.06 16.52
N LEU A 64 -9.42 -0.12 17.09
CA LEU A 64 -8.15 -0.41 17.76
C LEU A 64 -6.94 -0.23 16.82
N PHE A 65 -6.97 -0.90 15.66
CA PHE A 65 -5.87 -0.83 14.71
C PHE A 65 -5.75 0.52 14.02
N SER A 66 -6.87 1.24 13.80
CA SER A 66 -6.82 2.63 13.30
C SER A 66 -6.11 3.56 14.27
N CYS A 67 -6.46 3.50 15.57
CA CYS A 67 -5.82 4.31 16.60
C CYS A 67 -4.33 3.98 16.73
N LEU A 68 -3.96 2.70 16.74
CA LEU A 68 -2.57 2.27 16.83
C LEU A 68 -1.76 2.74 15.62
N LEU A 69 -2.27 2.49 14.41
CA LEU A 69 -1.57 2.84 13.17
C LEU A 69 -1.37 4.36 13.05
N SER A 70 -2.43 5.13 13.29
CA SER A 70 -2.39 6.60 13.25
C SER A 70 -1.42 7.16 14.28
N PHE A 71 -1.44 6.65 15.52
CA PHE A 71 -0.54 7.08 16.59
C PHE A 71 0.93 6.85 16.23
N PHE A 72 1.31 5.65 15.81
CA PHE A 72 2.71 5.35 15.50
C PHE A 72 3.21 6.17 14.31
N ASN A 73 2.42 6.24 13.23
CA ASN A 73 2.81 7.00 12.04
C ASN A 73 2.95 8.49 12.34
N GLN A 74 2.01 9.07 13.09
CA GLN A 74 2.08 10.48 13.50
C GLN A 74 3.24 10.75 14.47
N PHE A 75 3.52 9.83 15.39
CA PHE A 75 4.58 9.97 16.38
C PHE A 75 5.97 9.99 15.73
N PHE A 76 6.20 9.15 14.71
CA PHE A 76 7.47 9.09 14.00
C PHE A 76 7.62 10.15 12.90
N TRP A 77 6.56 10.86 12.54
CA TRP A 77 6.53 11.79 11.40
C TRP A 77 7.60 12.88 11.46
N PHE A 78 7.78 13.52 12.61
CA PHE A 78 8.76 14.62 12.77
C PHE A 78 10.21 14.16 12.95
N ARG A 79 10.51 12.87 12.76
CA ARG A 79 11.89 12.38 12.79
C ARG A 79 12.57 12.62 11.45
N THR A 80 13.89 12.81 11.48
CA THR A 80 14.72 12.94 10.27
C THR A 80 14.59 11.73 9.34
N HIS A 81 14.45 10.53 9.92
CA HIS A 81 14.10 9.29 9.23
C HIS A 81 12.83 8.73 9.86
N PRO A 82 11.64 9.08 9.35
CA PRO A 82 10.38 8.60 9.91
C PRO A 82 10.24 7.10 9.65
N MET A 83 9.83 6.36 10.69
CA MET A 83 9.41 4.97 10.54
C MET A 83 7.91 4.93 10.34
N THR A 84 7.46 4.42 9.20
CA THR A 84 6.03 4.26 8.91
C THR A 84 5.64 2.79 9.00
N ILE A 85 4.62 2.50 9.80
CA ILE A 85 4.01 1.18 9.84
C ILE A 85 3.07 1.07 8.63
N SER A 86 3.28 0.02 7.84
CA SER A 86 2.44 -0.27 6.68
C SER A 86 1.16 -1.01 7.09
N THR A 87 0.14 -0.92 6.25
CA THR A 87 -1.12 -1.63 6.46
C THR A 87 -1.01 -3.14 6.35
N LEU A 88 0.04 -3.64 5.70
CA LEU A 88 0.35 -5.08 5.65
C LEU A 88 0.63 -5.64 7.05
N VAL A 89 1.24 -4.84 7.94
CA VAL A 89 1.45 -5.24 9.34
C VAL A 89 0.11 -5.40 10.06
N ILE A 90 -0.81 -4.45 9.85
CA ILE A 90 -2.17 -4.53 10.40
C ILE A 90 -2.90 -5.74 9.84
N GLN A 91 -2.81 -6.01 8.54
CA GLN A 91 -3.39 -7.18 7.90
C GLN A 91 -2.88 -8.49 8.52
N LEU A 92 -1.57 -8.62 8.75
CA LEU A 92 -0.97 -9.79 9.39
C LEU A 92 -1.42 -9.95 10.85
N LEU A 93 -1.47 -8.87 11.63
CA LEU A 93 -1.81 -8.90 13.05
C LEU A 93 -3.31 -9.08 13.31
N SER A 94 -4.15 -8.51 12.45
CA SER A 94 -5.61 -8.60 12.58
C SER A 94 -6.14 -9.99 12.29
N TYR A 95 -5.47 -10.81 11.48
CA TYR A 95 -5.90 -12.18 11.20
C TYR A 95 -5.92 -13.12 12.44
N PRO A 96 -4.82 -13.32 13.19
CA PRO A 96 -4.84 -14.15 14.39
C PRO A 96 -5.74 -13.57 15.47
N PHE A 97 -5.83 -12.24 15.57
CA PHE A 97 -6.73 -11.56 16.50
C PHE A 97 -8.20 -11.80 16.15
N GLY A 98 -8.57 -11.73 14.87
CA GLY A 98 -9.91 -12.03 14.37
C GLY A 98 -10.30 -13.49 14.61
N LYS A 99 -9.39 -14.43 14.33
CA LYS A 99 -9.58 -15.87 14.67
C LYS A 99 -9.70 -16.09 16.18
N PHE A 100 -8.94 -15.37 17.00
CA PHE A 100 -9.03 -15.44 18.45
C PHE A 100 -10.39 -14.94 18.94
N MET A 101 -10.83 -13.76 18.50
CA MET A 101 -12.16 -13.22 18.83
C MET A 101 -13.28 -14.15 18.38
N ALA A 102 -13.15 -14.78 17.20
CA ALA A 102 -14.12 -15.76 16.71
C ALA A 102 -14.22 -17.02 17.58
N ARG A 103 -13.17 -17.39 18.31
CA ARG A 103 -13.17 -18.54 19.24
C ARG A 103 -13.64 -18.18 20.65
N VAL A 104 -13.35 -16.96 21.10
CA VAL A 104 -13.60 -16.52 22.49
C VAL A 104 -14.97 -15.89 22.67
N LEU A 105 -15.48 -15.17 21.67
CA LEU A 105 -16.79 -14.51 21.77
C LEU A 105 -17.94 -15.53 21.72
N PRO A 106 -18.99 -15.32 22.52
CA PRO A 106 -20.16 -16.20 22.52
C PRO A 106 -20.90 -16.13 21.17
N SER A 107 -21.32 -17.28 20.66
CA SER A 107 -22.10 -17.40 19.43
C SER A 107 -23.40 -16.58 19.52
N GLY A 108 -23.73 -15.85 18.45
CA GLY A 108 -24.91 -14.99 18.39
C GLY A 108 -24.62 -13.65 17.70
N PRO A 109 -25.28 -12.54 18.07
CA PRO A 109 -25.09 -11.24 17.40
C PRO A 109 -23.67 -10.68 17.54
N LEU A 110 -22.93 -11.06 18.60
CA LEU A 110 -21.54 -10.66 18.81
C LEU A 110 -20.55 -11.52 17.98
N ASN A 111 -20.97 -12.73 17.61
CA ASN A 111 -20.17 -13.70 16.86
C ASN A 111 -21.08 -14.47 15.88
N PRO A 112 -21.39 -13.88 14.72
CA PRO A 112 -22.35 -14.45 13.76
C PRO A 112 -21.79 -15.65 12.99
N GLY A 113 -20.48 -15.92 13.07
CA GLY A 113 -19.84 -17.00 12.33
C GLY A 113 -18.31 -16.93 12.37
N PRO A 114 -17.62 -17.82 11.64
CA PRO A 114 -16.17 -17.81 11.54
C PRO A 114 -15.64 -16.47 11.02
N PHE A 115 -14.40 -16.15 11.36
CA PHE A 115 -13.75 -14.95 10.83
C PHE A 115 -13.55 -15.08 9.32
N ASN A 116 -14.14 -14.16 8.57
CA ASN A 116 -14.20 -14.21 7.12
C ASN A 116 -13.27 -13.18 6.46
N VAL A 117 -12.99 -13.39 5.17
CA VAL A 117 -12.10 -12.51 4.37
C VAL A 117 -12.65 -11.08 4.31
N LYS A 118 -13.96 -10.89 4.12
CA LYS A 118 -14.56 -9.55 3.94
C LYS A 118 -14.45 -8.70 5.20
N GLU A 119 -14.70 -9.29 6.36
CA GLU A 119 -14.53 -8.69 7.67
C GLU A 119 -13.07 -8.29 7.89
N HIS A 120 -12.13 -9.16 7.51
CA HIS A 120 -10.70 -8.87 7.59
C HIS A 120 -10.26 -7.73 6.66
N VAL A 121 -10.70 -7.76 5.40
CA VAL A 121 -10.46 -6.71 4.41
C VAL A 121 -10.97 -5.37 4.91
N LEU A 122 -12.19 -5.33 5.47
CA LEU A 122 -12.76 -4.10 6.02
C LEU A 122 -11.95 -3.54 7.18
N VAL A 123 -11.48 -4.38 8.11
CA VAL A 123 -10.60 -3.93 9.22
C VAL A 123 -9.34 -3.25 8.67
N ALA A 124 -8.65 -3.89 7.74
CA ALA A 124 -7.41 -3.35 7.17
C ALA A 124 -7.65 -2.08 6.36
N LEU A 125 -8.75 -2.02 5.59
CA LEU A 125 -9.13 -0.85 4.80
C LEU A 125 -9.46 0.34 5.71
N THR A 126 -10.23 0.14 6.78
CA THR A 126 -10.52 1.21 7.75
C THR A 126 -9.25 1.70 8.43
N ALA A 127 -8.35 0.78 8.83
CA ALA A 127 -7.06 1.17 9.38
C ALA A 127 -6.20 1.95 8.37
N ASN A 128 -6.19 1.55 7.09
CA ASN A 128 -5.48 2.26 6.02
C ASN A 128 -5.94 3.72 5.92
N CYS A 129 -7.25 3.96 5.90
CA CYS A 129 -7.84 5.29 5.83
C CYS A 129 -7.44 6.18 7.01
N ALA A 130 -7.20 5.60 8.19
CA ALA A 130 -6.79 6.33 9.40
C ALA A 130 -5.26 6.41 9.59
N GLY A 131 -4.48 5.60 8.88
CA GLY A 131 -3.04 5.44 9.09
C GLY A 131 -2.18 6.57 8.52
N GLY A 132 -2.72 7.38 7.61
CA GLY A 132 -2.00 8.49 7.00
C GLY A 132 -1.89 9.70 7.93
N THR A 133 -0.71 10.32 7.96
CA THR A 133 -0.46 11.56 8.67
C THR A 133 -1.20 12.72 8.01
N ALA A 134 -1.96 13.51 8.79
CA ALA A 134 -2.72 14.63 8.23
C ALA A 134 -1.81 15.83 7.95
N TYR A 135 -1.72 16.25 6.68
CA TYR A 135 -0.85 17.37 6.26
C TYR A 135 -1.10 18.67 7.03
N ALA A 136 -2.35 18.94 7.42
CA ALA A 136 -2.70 20.13 8.21
C ALA A 136 -2.02 20.18 9.59
N VAL A 137 -1.53 19.05 10.11
CA VAL A 137 -0.74 19.02 11.35
C VAL A 137 0.53 19.86 11.20
N ASP A 138 1.20 19.79 10.04
CA ASP A 138 2.43 20.56 9.79
C ASP A 138 2.16 22.07 9.88
N ILE A 139 1.03 22.53 9.34
CA ILE A 139 0.62 23.93 9.42
C ILE A 139 0.49 24.38 10.87
N THR A 140 -0.25 23.61 11.69
CA THR A 140 -0.50 23.96 13.10
C THR A 140 0.77 23.91 13.95
N VAL A 141 1.65 22.94 13.69
CA VAL A 141 2.93 22.80 14.40
C VAL A 141 3.87 23.95 14.03
N ILE A 142 3.95 24.31 12.75
CA ILE A 142 4.79 25.43 12.30
C ILE A 142 4.30 26.74 12.90
N GLN A 143 3.00 27.02 12.87
CA GLN A 143 2.42 28.23 13.48
C GLN A 143 2.71 28.33 14.97
N LYS A 144 2.62 27.20 15.69
CA LYS A 144 2.87 27.15 17.13
C LYS A 144 4.34 27.30 17.49
N VAL A 145 5.24 26.60 16.79
CA VAL A 145 6.68 26.54 17.13
C VAL A 145 7.44 27.75 16.60
N TRP A 146 7.21 28.15 15.34
CA TRP A 146 8.00 29.18 14.66
C TRP A 146 7.37 30.57 14.73
N TYR A 147 6.03 30.66 14.69
CA TYR A 147 5.33 31.94 14.70
C TYR A 147 4.74 32.30 16.07
N GLY A 148 4.82 31.40 17.07
CA GLY A 148 4.30 31.63 18.41
C GLY A 148 2.78 31.82 18.48
N GLN A 149 2.04 31.38 17.45
CA GLN A 149 0.59 31.52 17.36
C GLN A 149 -0.09 30.19 17.71
N ASP A 150 -0.83 30.16 18.82
CA ASP A 150 -1.64 29.01 19.22
C ASP A 150 -3.13 29.38 19.18
N TYR A 151 -3.86 28.83 18.20
CA TYR A 151 -5.29 29.01 18.03
C TYR A 151 -6.14 28.08 18.92
N GLY A 152 -5.50 27.24 19.74
CA GLY A 152 -6.15 26.29 20.63
C GLY A 152 -6.56 24.98 19.94
N PHE A 153 -6.88 23.97 20.76
CA PHE A 153 -7.15 22.61 20.28
C PHE A 153 -8.33 22.55 19.30
N LEU A 154 -9.45 23.20 19.62
CA LEU A 154 -10.67 23.07 18.81
C LEU A 154 -10.49 23.67 17.41
N ALA A 155 -9.83 24.82 17.29
CA ALA A 155 -9.56 25.43 15.99
C ALA A 155 -8.66 24.54 15.12
N ASN A 156 -7.56 24.03 15.70
CA ASN A 156 -6.65 23.11 15.03
C ASN A 156 -7.34 21.80 14.63
N PHE A 157 -8.17 21.24 15.51
CA PHE A 157 -8.96 20.03 15.22
C PHE A 157 -9.95 20.26 14.08
N LEU A 158 -10.69 21.36 14.08
CA LEU A 158 -11.64 21.69 13.02
C LEU A 158 -10.94 21.95 11.69
N LEU A 159 -9.77 22.59 11.70
CA LEU A 159 -8.93 22.77 10.51
C LEU A 159 -8.54 21.41 9.92
N ILE A 160 -7.97 20.53 10.74
CA ILE A 160 -7.57 19.18 10.33
C ILE A 160 -8.79 18.41 9.80
N LEU A 161 -9.90 18.40 10.54
CA LEU A 161 -11.13 17.70 10.14
C LEU A 161 -11.65 18.19 8.78
N CYS A 162 -11.70 19.51 8.57
CA CYS A 162 -12.15 20.11 7.31
C CYS A 162 -11.29 19.63 6.13
N THR A 163 -9.96 19.64 6.28
CA THR A 163 -9.04 19.19 5.22
C THR A 163 -9.23 17.71 4.89
N GLN A 164 -9.44 16.85 5.89
CA GLN A 164 -9.70 15.43 5.66
C GLN A 164 -11.05 15.19 4.97
N MET A 165 -12.11 15.88 5.40
CA MET A 165 -13.44 15.76 4.79
C MET A 165 -13.44 16.22 3.33
N LEU A 166 -12.72 17.28 3.00
CA LEU A 166 -12.56 17.76 1.63
C LEU A 166 -11.87 16.72 0.75
N GLY A 167 -10.78 16.10 1.24
CA GLY A 167 -10.07 15.03 0.53
C GLY A 167 -10.97 13.82 0.22
N TYR A 168 -11.72 13.34 1.22
CA TYR A 168 -12.66 12.23 1.02
C TYR A 168 -13.83 12.60 0.09
N GLY A 169 -14.31 13.85 0.15
CA GLY A 169 -15.32 14.37 -0.77
C GLY A 169 -14.86 14.34 -2.23
N MET A 170 -13.64 14.82 -2.49
CA MET A 170 -13.03 14.76 -3.82
C MET A 170 -12.80 13.33 -4.32
N ALA A 171 -12.33 12.43 -3.46
CA ALA A 171 -12.15 11.02 -3.79
C ALA A 171 -13.47 10.37 -4.24
N GLY A 172 -14.58 10.73 -3.58
CA GLY A 172 -15.92 10.28 -3.97
C GLY A 172 -16.33 10.72 -5.38
N VAL A 173 -16.05 11.96 -5.75
CA VAL A 173 -16.33 12.50 -7.10
C VAL A 173 -15.46 11.82 -8.17
N LEU A 174 -14.18 11.59 -7.87
CA LEU A 174 -13.23 11.01 -8.82
C LEU A 174 -13.34 9.48 -8.96
N ARG A 175 -14.04 8.79 -8.06
CA ARG A 175 -14.24 7.33 -8.09
C ARG A 175 -14.71 6.81 -9.45
N ARG A 176 -15.57 7.57 -10.14
CA ARG A 176 -16.07 7.18 -11.47
C ARG A 176 -14.97 7.07 -12.52
N TYR A 177 -13.92 7.87 -12.40
CA TYR A 177 -12.83 7.93 -13.36
C TYR A 177 -11.62 7.09 -12.94
N LEU A 178 -11.37 6.97 -11.63
CA LEU A 178 -10.15 6.34 -11.11
C LEU A 178 -10.33 4.91 -10.59
N VAL A 179 -11.57 4.46 -10.37
CA VAL A 179 -11.86 3.16 -9.72
C VAL A 179 -12.75 2.26 -10.57
N TYR A 180 -13.84 2.78 -11.14
CA TYR A 180 -14.76 1.93 -11.92
C TYR A 180 -14.23 1.42 -13.27
N PRO A 181 -13.40 2.17 -14.03
CA PRO A 181 -12.88 1.65 -15.29
C PRO A 181 -11.94 0.45 -15.07
N ALA A 182 -12.18 -0.66 -15.77
CA ALA A 182 -11.41 -1.90 -15.64
C ALA A 182 -9.90 -1.74 -15.99
N ALA A 183 -9.55 -0.73 -16.78
CA ALA A 183 -8.17 -0.41 -17.11
C ALA A 183 -7.39 0.27 -15.97
N MET A 184 -8.08 0.79 -14.94
CA MET A 184 -7.45 1.48 -13.81
C MET A 184 -7.07 0.48 -12.71
N ILE A 185 -5.77 0.21 -12.60
CA ILE A 185 -5.22 -0.74 -11.63
C ILE A 185 -4.41 0.01 -10.58
N TRP A 186 -4.52 -0.46 -9.34
CA TRP A 186 -3.74 0.01 -8.21
C TRP A 186 -2.82 -1.11 -7.73
N PRO A 187 -1.56 -1.19 -8.21
CA PRO A 187 -0.64 -2.30 -7.90
C PRO A 187 -0.44 -2.53 -6.40
N ALA A 188 -0.46 -1.47 -5.59
CA ALA A 188 -0.37 -1.56 -4.14
C ALA A 188 -1.52 -2.34 -3.49
N ASN A 189 -2.71 -2.30 -4.09
CA ASN A 189 -3.86 -3.05 -3.59
C ASN A 189 -3.75 -4.54 -3.95
N LEU A 190 -3.12 -4.88 -5.09
CA LEU A 190 -2.92 -6.29 -5.48
C LEU A 190 -2.07 -7.05 -4.46
N VAL A 191 -1.04 -6.41 -3.89
CA VAL A 191 -0.22 -7.01 -2.82
C VAL A 191 -1.06 -7.33 -1.58
N GLN A 192 -1.98 -6.42 -1.20
CA GLN A 192 -2.88 -6.65 -0.07
C GLN A 192 -3.86 -7.78 -0.36
N VAL A 193 -4.45 -7.81 -1.57
CA VAL A 193 -5.39 -8.87 -1.97
C VAL A 193 -4.71 -10.24 -2.00
N ALA A 194 -3.49 -10.33 -2.55
CA ALA A 194 -2.70 -11.55 -2.53
C ALA A 194 -2.51 -12.05 -1.09
N LEU A 195 -2.14 -11.15 -0.17
CA LEU A 195 -1.95 -11.51 1.24
C LEU A 195 -3.27 -11.95 1.92
N PHE A 196 -4.42 -11.36 1.60
CA PHE A 196 -5.72 -11.79 2.14
C PHE A 196 -6.05 -13.21 1.69
N ASN A 197 -5.82 -13.50 0.42
CA ASN A 197 -6.04 -14.80 -0.17
C ASN A 197 -5.09 -15.85 0.42
N THR A 198 -3.81 -15.53 0.63
CA THR A 198 -2.88 -16.46 1.29
C THR A 198 -3.25 -16.70 2.76
N LEU A 199 -3.73 -15.69 3.48
CA LEU A 199 -4.10 -15.85 4.89
C LEU A 199 -5.36 -16.70 5.06
N HIS A 200 -6.29 -16.67 4.11
CA HIS A 200 -7.56 -17.39 4.21
C HIS A 200 -7.65 -18.70 3.40
N LYS A 201 -6.66 -19.01 2.57
CA LYS A 201 -6.49 -20.36 2.03
C LYS A 201 -6.02 -21.29 3.15
N GLU A 202 -6.58 -22.49 3.23
CA GLU A 202 -6.41 -23.45 4.33
C GLU A 202 -5.02 -24.12 4.42
N GLU A 203 -3.97 -23.53 3.83
CA GLU A 203 -2.62 -24.06 3.94
C GLU A 203 -1.91 -23.49 5.17
N ASP A 204 -1.26 -24.37 5.92
CA ASP A 204 -0.48 -24.06 7.12
C ASP A 204 0.45 -22.88 6.87
N LEU A 205 0.07 -21.70 7.37
CA LEU A 205 0.86 -20.49 7.28
C LEU A 205 2.25 -20.75 7.86
N ALA A 206 3.24 -20.81 6.97
CA ALA A 206 4.63 -20.76 7.35
C ALA A 206 4.83 -19.60 8.33
N ARG A 207 5.43 -19.91 9.48
CA ARG A 207 5.66 -18.99 10.59
C ARG A 207 6.14 -17.64 10.04
N PRO A 208 5.54 -16.51 10.43
CA PRO A 208 6.07 -15.22 10.06
C PRO A 208 7.48 -15.15 10.63
N VAL A 209 8.48 -15.21 9.75
CA VAL A 209 9.85 -14.89 10.11
C VAL A 209 9.78 -13.42 10.48
N VAL A 210 9.78 -13.13 11.78
CA VAL A 210 9.97 -11.78 12.29
C VAL A 210 11.35 -11.37 11.79
N SER A 211 11.38 -10.74 10.62
CA SER A 211 12.62 -10.32 10.00
C SER A 211 13.32 -9.38 10.96
N LEU A 212 14.62 -9.61 11.11
CA LEU A 212 15.56 -8.87 11.98
C LEU A 212 15.76 -7.42 11.52
N GLN A 213 14.72 -6.78 10.96
CA GLN A 213 14.71 -5.44 10.38
C GLN A 213 15.04 -4.34 11.40
N TRP A 214 14.88 -4.62 12.69
CA TRP A 214 15.17 -3.69 13.79
C TRP A 214 16.65 -3.66 14.21
N ILE A 215 17.45 -4.64 13.75
CA ILE A 215 18.86 -4.79 14.13
C ILE A 215 19.78 -3.73 13.49
N PRO A 216 19.65 -3.37 12.19
CA PRO A 216 20.56 -2.42 11.56
C PRO A 216 20.47 -1.00 12.13
N GLY A 217 19.25 -0.50 12.36
CA GLY A 217 19.03 0.91 12.75
C GLY A 217 19.55 1.29 14.13
N PHE A 218 19.68 0.32 15.05
CA PHE A 218 20.18 0.57 16.41
C PHE A 218 21.67 0.25 16.57
N LEU A 219 22.16 -0.85 15.98
CA LEU A 219 23.55 -1.31 16.18
C LEU A 219 24.55 -0.67 15.22
N PHE A 220 24.12 -0.28 14.01
CA PHE A 220 25.02 0.29 12.99
C PHE A 220 24.38 1.46 12.24
N PRO A 221 24.27 2.64 12.87
CA PRO A 221 23.72 3.84 12.22
C PRO A 221 24.42 4.20 10.91
N VAL A 222 25.69 3.82 10.75
CA VAL A 222 26.48 4.05 9.52
C VAL A 222 25.88 3.32 8.31
N LEU A 223 25.18 2.20 8.49
CA LEU A 223 24.49 1.50 7.39
C LEU A 223 23.32 2.29 6.81
N SER A 224 22.81 3.28 7.55
CA SER A 224 21.70 4.11 7.09
C SER A 224 22.10 5.02 5.94
N SER A 225 23.30 5.59 5.92
CA SER A 225 23.77 6.43 4.82
C SER A 225 25.30 6.42 4.73
N ILE A 226 25.81 5.81 3.67
CA ILE A 226 27.23 5.72 3.33
C ILE A 226 27.52 6.77 2.26
N ALA A 227 27.90 7.97 2.71
CA ALA A 227 28.33 9.08 1.87
C ALA A 227 29.81 8.93 1.46
N TRP A 228 30.13 7.91 0.66
CA TRP A 228 31.52 7.61 0.28
C TRP A 228 32.19 8.76 -0.49
N VAL A 229 31.42 9.59 -1.18
CA VAL A 229 31.91 10.78 -1.90
C VAL A 229 32.59 11.77 -0.94
N CYS A 230 32.10 11.88 0.30
CA CYS A 230 32.71 12.74 1.32
C CYS A 230 34.03 12.19 1.89
N TRP A 231 34.40 10.94 1.60
CA TRP A 231 35.70 10.39 2.00
C TRP A 231 36.85 10.86 1.12
N ILE A 232 36.57 11.37 -0.08
CA ILE A 232 37.59 11.88 -1.02
C ILE A 232 38.30 13.10 -0.44
N ASP A 233 37.53 14.05 0.13
CA ASP A 233 38.06 15.20 0.86
C ASP A 233 37.11 15.60 1.99
N PRO A 234 37.35 15.11 3.22
CA PRO A 234 36.45 15.31 4.37
C PRO A 234 36.31 16.78 4.81
N ASN A 235 37.25 17.65 4.47
CA ASN A 235 37.28 19.05 4.93
C ASN A 235 36.64 20.01 3.92
N ASN A 236 36.23 19.53 2.75
CA ASN A 236 35.68 20.36 1.70
C ASN A 236 34.17 20.60 1.91
N LEU A 237 33.81 21.86 2.17
CA LEU A 237 32.43 22.27 2.41
C LEU A 237 31.50 21.94 1.23
N VAL A 238 31.96 22.15 0.00
CA VAL A 238 31.17 21.88 -1.22
C VAL A 238 30.91 20.39 -1.38
N LEU A 239 31.92 19.57 -1.09
CA LEU A 239 31.79 18.11 -1.17
C LEU A 239 30.82 17.57 -0.10
N SER A 240 30.85 18.14 1.10
CA SER A 240 29.91 17.81 2.18
C SER A 240 28.47 18.21 1.84
N GLN A 241 28.27 19.37 1.20
CA GLN A 241 26.94 19.81 0.76
C GLN A 241 26.38 18.95 -0.38
N ILE A 242 27.23 18.48 -1.30
CA ILE A 242 26.81 17.66 -2.45
C ILE A 242 26.60 16.20 -2.05
N GLY A 243 27.57 15.59 -1.36
CA GLY A 243 27.59 14.15 -1.09
C GLY A 243 27.14 13.75 0.31
N GLY A 244 27.05 14.69 1.25
CA GLY A 244 26.82 14.39 2.66
C GLY A 244 25.40 13.91 2.95
N ALA A 245 25.25 13.15 4.05
CA ALA A 245 23.96 12.63 4.50
C ALA A 245 22.95 13.73 4.88
N ALA A 246 23.43 14.92 5.28
CA ALA A 246 22.62 16.12 5.53
C ALA A 246 22.61 17.10 4.33
N GLY A 247 23.26 16.73 3.22
CA GLY A 247 23.33 17.49 1.98
C GLY A 247 22.42 16.92 0.90
N LEU A 248 22.80 17.06 -0.36
CA LEU A 248 22.04 16.57 -1.52
C LEU A 248 22.11 15.05 -1.72
N GLY A 249 22.97 14.36 -0.96
CA GLY A 249 23.10 12.90 -0.98
C GLY A 249 23.60 12.32 -2.30
N VAL A 250 24.28 13.11 -3.14
CA VAL A 250 24.79 12.64 -4.44
C VAL A 250 25.84 11.54 -4.20
N GLY A 251 25.55 10.34 -4.71
CA GLY A 251 26.41 9.17 -4.51
C GLY A 251 26.30 8.53 -3.13
N ALA A 252 25.41 8.97 -2.26
CA ALA A 252 25.18 8.30 -0.97
C ALA A 252 24.49 6.94 -1.20
N ILE A 253 25.00 5.91 -0.52
CA ILE A 253 24.47 4.55 -0.59
C ILE A 253 23.84 4.22 0.77
N SER A 254 22.56 3.86 0.78
CA SER A 254 21.90 3.35 1.98
C SER A 254 21.80 1.83 1.92
N LEU A 255 22.16 1.15 3.00
CA LEU A 255 21.92 -0.28 3.20
C LEU A 255 20.77 -0.53 4.20
N ASP A 256 20.11 0.53 4.65
CA ASP A 256 18.93 0.46 5.52
C ASP A 256 17.66 0.60 4.68
N TRP A 257 16.89 -0.49 4.62
CA TRP A 257 15.62 -0.51 3.91
C TRP A 257 14.67 0.58 4.40
N ASN A 258 14.63 0.87 5.71
CA ASN A 258 13.76 1.91 6.25
C ASN A 258 14.13 3.29 5.72
N ASN A 259 15.42 3.58 5.54
CA ASN A 259 15.85 4.84 4.95
C ASN A 259 15.48 4.92 3.46
N ILE A 260 15.65 3.82 2.71
CA ILE A 260 15.29 3.74 1.29
C ILE A 260 13.79 3.96 1.06
N VAL A 261 12.93 3.35 1.88
CA VAL A 261 11.46 3.43 1.70
C VAL A 261 10.80 4.64 2.37
N SER A 262 11.54 5.38 3.22
CA SER A 262 10.99 6.44 4.07
C SER A 262 10.21 7.52 3.30
N PHE A 263 10.64 7.89 2.10
CA PHE A 263 10.02 8.94 1.29
C PHE A 263 9.39 8.43 -0.02
N LEU A 264 9.92 7.36 -0.62
CA LEU A 264 9.39 6.81 -1.88
C LEU A 264 8.31 5.74 -1.67
N GLY A 265 8.10 5.27 -0.43
CA GLY A 265 7.34 4.06 -0.16
C GLY A 265 8.09 2.80 -0.60
N SER A 266 7.37 1.68 -0.81
CA SER A 266 7.99 0.43 -1.25
C SER A 266 8.18 0.41 -2.77
N PRO A 267 9.42 0.48 -3.30
CA PRO A 267 9.68 0.49 -4.73
C PRO A 267 9.29 -0.83 -5.40
N LEU A 268 9.20 -1.93 -4.65
CA LEU A 268 8.80 -3.25 -5.15
C LEU A 268 7.38 -3.29 -5.71
N ILE A 269 6.55 -2.33 -5.32
CA ILE A 269 5.12 -2.28 -5.63
C ILE A 269 4.84 -1.34 -6.82
N VAL A 270 5.74 -0.40 -7.08
CA VAL A 270 5.57 0.65 -8.08
C VAL A 270 6.10 0.15 -9.43
N PRO A 271 5.37 0.29 -10.54
CA PRO A 271 5.87 -0.08 -11.86
C PRO A 271 7.15 0.67 -12.24
N TRP A 272 8.06 0.00 -12.98
CA TRP A 272 9.36 0.56 -13.37
C TRP A 272 9.26 1.94 -14.04
N TRP A 273 8.33 2.11 -14.98
CA TRP A 273 8.17 3.40 -15.67
C TRP A 273 7.85 4.54 -14.70
N ALA A 274 7.05 4.27 -13.66
CA ALA A 274 6.68 5.27 -12.66
C ALA A 274 7.88 5.60 -11.76
N GLN A 275 8.69 4.60 -11.41
CA GLN A 275 9.94 4.80 -10.68
C GLN A 275 10.90 5.71 -11.46
N VAL A 276 11.06 5.50 -12.76
CA VAL A 276 11.92 6.34 -13.62
C VAL A 276 11.41 7.78 -13.66
N ASN A 277 10.09 8.00 -13.75
CA ASN A 277 9.51 9.34 -13.73
C ASN A 277 9.76 10.06 -12.40
N ILE A 278 9.58 9.37 -11.27
CA ILE A 278 9.87 9.92 -9.94
C ILE A 278 11.37 10.25 -9.81
N ALA A 279 12.24 9.34 -10.24
CA ALA A 279 13.70 9.53 -10.21
C ALA A 279 14.13 10.71 -11.08
N MET A 280 13.54 10.89 -12.25
CA MET A 280 13.80 12.04 -13.13
C MET A 280 13.36 13.36 -12.48
N GLY A 281 12.17 13.39 -11.87
CA GLY A 281 11.68 14.56 -11.13
C GLY A 281 12.61 14.91 -9.96
N PHE A 282 13.05 13.90 -9.20
CA PHE A 282 14.03 14.07 -8.13
C PHE A 282 15.35 14.63 -8.66
N PHE A 283 15.90 14.05 -9.73
CA PHE A 283 17.15 14.52 -10.34
C PHE A 283 17.06 16.00 -10.75
N ILE A 284 15.99 16.39 -11.43
CA ILE A 284 15.80 17.78 -11.89
C ILE A 284 15.68 18.73 -10.70
N ILE A 285 14.87 18.40 -9.70
CA ILE A 285 14.63 19.31 -8.58
C ILE A 285 15.84 19.33 -7.64
N ALA A 286 16.22 18.18 -7.10
CA ALA A 286 17.24 18.08 -6.06
C ALA A 286 18.65 18.30 -6.59
N TRP A 287 19.00 17.81 -7.78
CA TRP A 287 20.38 17.86 -8.28
C TRP A 287 20.64 18.91 -9.34
N VAL A 288 19.59 19.56 -9.89
CA VAL A 288 19.76 20.68 -10.84
C VAL A 288 19.23 21.99 -10.25
N MET A 289 17.93 22.06 -9.92
CA MET A 289 17.31 23.32 -9.49
C MET A 289 17.82 23.82 -8.14
N VAL A 290 17.95 22.94 -7.14
CA VAL A 290 18.42 23.32 -5.79
C VAL A 290 19.86 23.85 -5.80
N PRO A 291 20.84 23.17 -6.43
CA PRO A 291 22.18 23.72 -6.59
C PRO A 291 22.19 25.07 -7.30
N ILE A 292 21.44 25.21 -8.41
CA ILE A 292 21.35 26.47 -9.14
C ILE A 292 20.86 27.57 -8.20
N ALA A 293 19.72 27.37 -7.52
CA ALA A 293 19.16 28.36 -6.62
C ALA A 293 20.12 28.75 -5.49
N TYR A 294 20.82 27.79 -4.89
CA TYR A 294 21.80 28.03 -3.83
C TYR A 294 23.02 28.80 -4.33
N PHE A 295 23.60 28.40 -5.46
CA PHE A 295 24.80 29.05 -6.01
C PHE A 295 24.52 30.39 -6.69
N THR A 296 23.30 30.62 -7.19
CA THR A 296 22.87 31.92 -7.71
C THR A 296 22.31 32.86 -6.63
N ASN A 297 22.36 32.46 -5.35
CA ASN A 297 21.81 33.21 -4.21
C ASN A 297 20.35 33.66 -4.44
N LEU A 298 19.51 32.75 -4.95
CA LEU A 298 18.11 33.03 -5.15
C LEU A 298 17.43 33.18 -3.77
N TRP A 299 16.79 34.32 -3.54
CA TRP A 299 16.11 34.68 -2.27
C TRP A 299 17.03 34.86 -1.03
N ASP A 300 18.28 35.25 -1.21
CA ASP A 300 19.24 35.41 -0.08
C ASP A 300 19.36 34.13 0.77
N ALA A 301 19.40 32.97 0.09
CA ALA A 301 19.51 31.67 0.71
C ALA A 301 20.94 31.30 1.17
N LYS A 302 21.94 32.15 0.91
CA LYS A 302 23.36 31.89 1.20
C LYS A 302 23.85 32.52 2.49
#